data_AF-E9HJ79-F1
#
_entry.id   AF-E9HJ79-F1
#
_cell.length_a   1.000
_cell.length_b   1.000
_cell.length_c   1.000
_cell.angle_alpha   90.00
_cell.angle_beta   90.00
_cell.angle_gamma   90.00
#
_symmetry.space_group_name_H-M   'P 1'
#
loop_
_entity.id
_entity.type
_entity.pdbx_description
1 polymer ?
#
loop_
_entity_poly.entity_id
_entity_poly.type
_entity_poly.pdbx_seq_one_letter_code
_entity_poly.pdbx_strand_id
1 'polypeptide(L)'
;MVKDCGELLLTEPLWKCFMSKSPPSSPERSAHNNDRAINDIRNSKPRSLIDPSKTVSTTITTTTAIQRSSYDAAKLSCCDRGTLQCYRLCRMAHTNEFFPETEELDNCVAQPSEAAVATCFEDVDEPCQPGCSNLSFCSSFNNRPLELFRNCNPEADAAAQNVFQEWIRMTRVVLPGLTGRQDVKLWGPSTCMMPQWKALACALQFKPCRRNMLRTAICWNSCIKLLSGCMTQYNATLAVELCNRLTPESFTGACISLEDYVAPQPKTVAVVAPCRYNTCRTDQVCVVDHRSSNGYSCLPGCQFGDRSKLLGFPKSWVQLPTPSTSCYYNSCNEVCYCNGKGELQQCHTPPLQPFEACRVGQQQFEHGTRLQNDCNQCVCHYGELICTRYRCDNSSGTSAVIWSCPLQPNPVCTSSGKRFLNTCVAQWHGTAVEPLEHCPQEGPDGFFAPECYTVIQLVYSQKQIDRLSRSTNKSTIFSASLVEQSLRYLLAYSHCHVSVFHSFDGELLAVIHSQMHCASCSAEAEKLVMLFDTRSPQVTLNVQLDVILLAEVVQFVQLHPSHTHTLSSGGRGGVFANHVQSIYIIPFFLSLLRFI
;
A
#
# COMPACT_ATOMS: atom_id res chain seq x y z
N MET A 1 14.92 -38.67 -15.61
CA MET A 1 13.61 -39.12 -15.09
C MET A 1 13.11 -40.43 -15.69
N VAL A 2 13.53 -40.87 -16.89
CA VAL A 2 13.10 -42.17 -17.48
C VAL A 2 14.09 -43.31 -17.23
N LYS A 3 15.27 -43.05 -16.66
CA LYS A 3 16.35 -44.06 -16.55
C LYS A 3 16.25 -45.00 -15.34
N ASP A 4 15.45 -44.66 -14.32
CA ASP A 4 15.46 -45.37 -13.03
C ASP A 4 14.15 -46.12 -12.70
N CYS A 5 13.14 -46.07 -13.56
CA CYS A 5 11.84 -46.75 -13.37
C CYS A 5 11.49 -47.70 -14.53
N GLY A 6 12.47 -48.43 -15.05
CA GLY A 6 12.23 -49.50 -16.03
C GLY A 6 11.57 -50.70 -15.36
N GLU A 7 10.37 -51.05 -15.82
CA GLU A 7 9.53 -52.21 -15.43
C GLU A 7 8.46 -52.00 -14.34
N LEU A 8 7.58 -51.01 -14.53
CA LEU A 8 6.26 -51.01 -13.88
C LEU A 8 5.15 -50.97 -14.95
N LEU A 9 4.20 -51.91 -14.85
CA LEU A 9 3.04 -52.05 -15.74
C LEU A 9 2.12 -50.82 -15.67
N LEU A 10 1.51 -50.49 -16.81
CA LEU A 10 0.82 -49.24 -17.16
C LEU A 10 -0.47 -48.89 -16.37
N THR A 11 -0.71 -49.45 -15.19
CA THR A 11 -1.98 -49.30 -14.46
C THR A 11 -1.85 -48.78 -13.02
N GLU A 12 -0.66 -48.40 -12.55
CA GLU A 12 -0.49 -47.79 -11.22
C GLU A 12 0.11 -46.37 -11.31
N PRO A 13 -0.32 -45.42 -10.44
CA PRO A 13 0.18 -44.05 -10.46
C PRO A 13 1.60 -43.92 -9.86
N LEU A 14 2.47 -43.20 -10.57
CA LEU A 14 3.92 -43.06 -10.33
C LEU A 14 4.34 -42.57 -8.93
N TRP A 15 3.43 -41.98 -8.15
CA TRP A 15 3.74 -41.39 -6.84
C TRP A 15 3.97 -42.43 -5.72
N LYS A 16 3.51 -43.69 -5.87
CA LYS A 16 3.72 -44.75 -4.87
C LYS A 16 5.20 -45.12 -4.65
N CYS A 17 6.04 -44.98 -5.68
CA CYS A 17 7.47 -45.30 -5.60
C CYS A 17 8.24 -44.34 -4.65
N PHE A 18 7.73 -43.12 -4.47
CA PHE A 18 8.37 -42.10 -3.65
C PHE A 18 8.09 -42.26 -2.15
N MET A 19 7.02 -42.98 -1.78
CA MET A 19 6.58 -43.10 -0.38
C MET A 19 7.24 -44.25 0.39
N SER A 20 7.96 -45.17 -0.28
CA SER A 20 8.48 -46.40 0.34
C SER A 20 9.94 -46.33 0.81
N LYS A 21 10.64 -45.19 0.66
CA LYS A 21 12.02 -45.03 1.14
C LYS A 21 12.09 -44.14 2.38
N SER A 22 12.28 -44.76 3.54
CA SER A 22 12.72 -44.10 4.76
C SER A 22 14.17 -43.58 4.61
N PRO A 23 14.54 -42.44 5.23
CA PRO A 23 15.89 -41.89 5.14
C PRO A 23 16.91 -42.72 5.95
N PRO A 24 18.18 -42.81 5.52
CA PRO A 24 19.23 -43.50 6.27
C PRO A 24 19.65 -42.70 7.51
N SER A 25 19.87 -43.41 8.61
CA SER A 25 20.41 -42.94 9.88
C SER A 25 21.83 -42.39 9.76
N SER A 26 22.11 -41.31 10.49
CA SER A 26 23.44 -40.66 10.61
C SER A 26 24.46 -41.53 11.33
N PRO A 27 25.76 -41.51 10.94
CA PRO A 27 26.82 -42.11 11.73
C PRO A 27 27.37 -41.13 12.78
N GLU A 28 27.86 -41.75 13.85
CA GLU A 28 28.26 -41.21 15.15
C GLU A 28 29.47 -40.27 15.13
N ARG A 29 29.47 -39.29 16.05
CA ARG A 29 30.66 -38.54 16.47
C ARG A 29 31.44 -39.37 17.48
N SER A 30 32.69 -39.71 17.16
CA SER A 30 33.71 -40.04 18.16
C SER A 30 34.42 -38.76 18.60
N ALA A 31 34.44 -38.56 19.92
CA ALA A 31 35.20 -37.52 20.59
C ALA A 31 36.61 -38.03 20.91
N HIS A 32 37.64 -37.24 20.64
CA HIS A 32 38.91 -37.38 21.34
C HIS A 32 39.48 -36.02 21.76
N ASN A 33 39.66 -35.96 23.08
CA ASN A 33 40.29 -35.02 23.99
C ASN A 33 41.60 -34.32 23.54
N ASN A 34 41.61 -33.01 23.83
CA ASN A 34 42.53 -32.25 24.70
C ASN A 34 44.07 -32.25 24.56
N ASP A 35 44.55 -31.01 24.74
CA ASP A 35 45.75 -30.52 25.45
C ASP A 35 47.13 -30.50 24.77
N ARG A 36 47.62 -29.27 24.53
CA ARG A 36 48.89 -28.68 25.03
C ARG A 36 49.12 -27.34 24.30
N ALA A 37 49.02 -26.19 24.95
CA ALA A 37 49.96 -25.56 25.90
C ALA A 37 51.22 -24.95 25.24
N ILE A 38 51.41 -23.65 25.55
CA ILE A 38 52.66 -22.89 25.79
C ILE A 38 52.85 -21.63 24.93
N ASN A 39 53.04 -20.55 25.69
CA ASN A 39 53.34 -19.15 25.40
C ASN A 39 54.59 -18.96 24.52
N ASP A 40 54.69 -17.83 23.81
CA ASP A 40 55.62 -16.77 24.23
C ASP A 40 55.56 -15.46 23.41
N ILE A 41 56.03 -14.43 24.10
CA ILE A 41 55.88 -12.98 23.92
C ILE A 41 57.04 -12.40 23.08
N ARG A 42 56.79 -11.41 22.20
CA ARG A 42 57.47 -10.07 22.18
C ARG A 42 57.29 -9.26 20.87
N ASN A 43 56.72 -8.07 21.04
CA ASN A 43 57.13 -6.75 20.54
C ASN A 43 57.81 -6.61 19.17
N SER A 44 57.15 -5.93 18.23
CA SER A 44 57.59 -4.62 17.68
C SER A 44 56.69 -4.13 16.53
N LYS A 45 56.27 -2.86 16.60
CA LYS A 45 55.86 -2.00 15.47
C LYS A 45 57.13 -1.21 15.02
N PRO A 46 57.18 -0.48 13.87
CA PRO A 46 56.10 -0.20 12.89
C PRO A 46 56.53 -0.23 11.39
N ARG A 47 55.53 0.04 10.52
CA ARG A 47 55.57 0.89 9.31
C ARG A 47 55.43 0.19 7.94
N SER A 48 54.26 0.45 7.34
CA SER A 48 53.94 0.72 5.93
C SER A 48 54.50 -0.22 4.85
N LEU A 49 53.59 -0.91 4.14
CA LEU A 49 53.45 -0.89 2.67
C LEU A 49 52.15 -1.60 2.28
N ILE A 50 51.39 -0.98 1.38
CA ILE A 50 50.10 -1.44 0.86
C ILE A 50 50.37 -2.54 -0.17
N ASP A 51 49.74 -3.70 -0.02
CA ASP A 51 49.68 -4.76 -1.05
C ASP A 51 48.21 -5.17 -1.26
N PRO A 52 47.61 -4.94 -2.44
CA PRO A 52 46.20 -5.21 -2.68
C PRO A 52 46.03 -6.62 -3.24
N SER A 53 46.12 -7.65 -2.40
CA SER A 53 45.71 -9.02 -2.75
C SER A 53 45.63 -9.90 -1.51
N LYS A 54 44.47 -9.93 -0.83
CA LYS A 54 43.94 -11.13 -0.15
C LYS A 54 42.55 -10.88 0.44
N THR A 55 41.64 -11.73 -0.02
CA THR A 55 40.28 -11.99 0.43
C THR A 55 40.23 -12.13 1.96
N VAL A 56 39.51 -11.22 2.63
CA VAL A 56 39.19 -11.36 4.06
C VAL A 56 37.78 -11.93 4.17
N SER A 57 37.70 -13.20 4.54
CA SER A 57 36.52 -13.74 5.20
C SER A 57 36.43 -13.12 6.59
N THR A 58 35.57 -12.12 6.77
CA THR A 58 35.29 -11.57 8.10
C THR A 58 34.06 -12.25 8.68
N THR A 59 34.29 -13.10 9.67
CA THR A 59 33.25 -13.52 10.61
C THR A 59 32.78 -12.28 11.38
N ILE A 60 31.59 -11.76 11.04
CA ILE A 60 30.95 -10.68 11.80
C ILE A 60 30.22 -11.33 12.97
N THR A 61 30.80 -11.24 14.16
CA THR A 61 30.08 -11.48 15.42
C THR A 61 30.03 -10.14 16.16
N THR A 62 28.80 -9.71 16.47
CA THR A 62 28.42 -8.63 17.41
C THR A 62 28.97 -7.22 17.16
N THR A 63 28.42 -6.54 16.14
CA THR A 63 28.22 -5.08 16.11
C THR A 63 27.11 -4.75 15.10
N THR A 64 25.84 -4.93 15.48
CA THR A 64 24.67 -4.44 14.70
C THR A 64 24.01 -3.22 15.34
N ALA A 65 24.68 -2.57 16.28
CA ALA A 65 24.32 -1.25 16.82
C ALA A 65 25.28 -0.18 16.29
N ILE A 66 25.54 -0.16 14.97
CA ILE A 66 26.11 1.02 14.34
C ILE A 66 24.93 1.99 14.14
N GLN A 67 24.81 2.90 15.11
CA GLN A 67 24.25 4.26 15.02
C GLN A 67 23.20 4.47 13.91
N ARG A 68 21.95 4.06 14.17
CA ARG A 68 20.77 4.55 13.43
C ARG A 68 20.25 5.89 14.01
N SER A 69 21.09 6.59 14.78
CA SER A 69 20.81 7.94 15.25
C SER A 69 20.74 8.90 14.08
N SER A 70 19.71 9.75 14.06
CA SER A 70 19.40 10.67 12.93
C SER A 70 19.00 10.01 11.59
N TYR A 71 18.71 8.70 11.59
CA TYR A 71 18.25 7.99 10.39
C TYR A 71 16.74 8.15 10.19
N ASP A 72 16.30 8.41 8.95
CA ASP A 72 14.89 8.30 8.55
C ASP A 72 14.78 7.31 7.38
N ALA A 73 14.66 6.01 7.71
CA ALA A 73 14.61 4.95 6.69
C ALA A 73 13.41 5.10 5.76
N ALA A 74 12.30 5.65 6.28
CA ALA A 74 11.08 5.80 5.52
C ALA A 74 11.24 6.88 4.45
N LYS A 75 11.77 8.07 4.79
CA LYS A 75 12.10 9.08 3.77
C LYS A 75 13.23 8.62 2.86
N LEU A 76 14.22 7.88 3.36
CA LEU A 76 15.26 7.32 2.49
C LEU A 76 14.71 6.38 1.42
N SER A 77 13.67 5.61 1.73
CA SER A 77 13.01 4.72 0.76
C SER A 77 12.30 5.47 -0.37
N CYS A 78 12.06 6.78 -0.19
CA CYS A 78 11.49 7.65 -1.21
C CYS A 78 12.55 8.21 -2.18
N CYS A 79 13.83 8.27 -1.78
CA CYS A 79 14.84 8.98 -2.56
C CYS A 79 15.02 8.40 -3.97
N ASP A 80 14.94 7.07 -4.14
CA ASP A 80 15.10 6.39 -5.43
C ASP A 80 14.07 6.82 -6.50
N ARG A 81 13.03 7.60 -6.13
CA ARG A 81 12.02 8.14 -7.05
C ARG A 81 12.42 9.46 -7.71
N GLY A 82 13.51 10.06 -7.26
CA GLY A 82 13.93 11.39 -7.71
C GLY A 82 14.93 11.35 -8.85
N THR A 83 15.18 12.50 -9.47
CA THR A 83 16.31 12.62 -10.41
C THR A 83 17.63 12.40 -9.69
N LEU A 84 18.69 12.08 -10.43
CA LEU A 84 20.02 11.82 -9.86
C LEU A 84 20.53 12.95 -8.95
N GLN A 85 20.18 14.21 -9.26
CA GLN A 85 20.57 15.35 -8.42
C GLN A 85 19.80 15.34 -7.10
N CYS A 86 18.47 15.23 -7.15
CA CYS A 86 17.63 15.20 -5.95
C CYS A 86 17.90 14.00 -5.07
N TYR A 87 18.13 12.86 -5.71
CA TYR A 87 18.50 11.61 -5.07
C TYR A 87 19.66 11.77 -4.09
N ARG A 88 20.74 12.42 -4.54
CA ARG A 88 21.96 12.60 -3.74
C ARG A 88 21.69 13.49 -2.52
N LEU A 89 21.03 14.63 -2.73
CA LEU A 89 20.64 15.55 -1.66
C LEU A 89 19.71 14.87 -0.65
N CYS A 90 18.69 14.15 -1.14
CA CYS A 90 17.72 13.41 -0.35
C CYS A 90 18.42 12.39 0.57
N ARG A 91 19.33 11.60 0.02
CA ARG A 91 20.03 10.59 0.81
C ARG A 91 20.99 11.20 1.82
N MET A 92 21.71 12.25 1.46
CA MET A 92 22.57 12.96 2.41
C MET A 92 21.76 13.54 3.59
N ALA A 93 20.61 14.14 3.32
CA ALA A 93 19.76 14.78 4.34
C ALA A 93 19.13 13.79 5.35
N HIS A 94 18.88 12.55 4.94
CA HIS A 94 18.23 11.54 5.76
C HIS A 94 19.18 10.46 6.30
N THR A 95 20.49 10.56 6.01
CA THR A 95 21.54 9.67 6.56
C THR A 95 22.49 10.35 7.54
N ASN A 96 22.72 11.67 7.45
CA ASN A 96 23.73 12.38 8.25
C ASN A 96 23.15 13.14 9.46
N GLU A 97 23.92 13.22 10.56
CA GLU A 97 23.65 14.06 11.74
C GLU A 97 24.02 15.54 11.52
N PHE A 98 25.04 15.82 10.70
CA PHE A 98 25.58 17.17 10.48
C PHE A 98 25.07 17.74 9.15
N PHE A 99 24.03 18.58 9.25
CA PHE A 99 23.42 19.29 8.14
C PHE A 99 24.37 20.33 7.53
N PRO A 100 24.37 20.45 6.20
CA PRO A 100 24.07 21.73 5.59
C PRO A 100 22.75 21.62 4.81
N GLU A 101 21.85 22.55 5.14
CA GLU A 101 20.77 23.07 4.30
C GLU A 101 19.66 22.09 3.88
N THR A 102 18.67 21.90 4.77
CA THR A 102 17.32 21.44 4.42
C THR A 102 16.74 22.22 3.24
N GLU A 103 17.14 23.47 3.07
CA GLU A 103 16.70 24.36 2.00
C GLU A 103 17.06 23.84 0.60
N GLU A 104 18.24 23.25 0.38
CA GLU A 104 18.60 22.70 -0.94
C GLU A 104 17.70 21.51 -1.30
N LEU A 105 17.44 20.62 -0.32
CA LEU A 105 16.52 19.50 -0.52
C LEU A 105 15.09 19.99 -0.71
N ASP A 106 14.63 20.96 0.09
CA ASP A 106 13.29 21.53 -0.01
C ASP A 106 13.09 22.19 -1.39
N ASN A 107 14.07 22.94 -1.87
CA ASN A 107 14.09 23.53 -3.20
C ASN A 107 14.09 22.46 -4.31
N CYS A 108 14.76 21.34 -4.08
CA CYS A 108 14.75 20.23 -5.02
C CYS A 108 13.38 19.54 -5.09
N VAL A 109 12.84 19.14 -3.94
CA VAL A 109 11.55 18.45 -3.81
C VAL A 109 10.38 19.35 -4.23
N ALA A 110 10.55 20.66 -4.19
CA ALA A 110 9.58 21.62 -4.71
C ALA A 110 9.46 21.63 -6.25
N GLN A 111 10.41 21.05 -6.98
CA GLN A 111 10.35 21.03 -8.45
C GLN A 111 9.26 20.06 -8.96
N PRO A 112 8.50 20.42 -10.01
CA PRO A 112 7.47 19.54 -10.58
C PRO A 112 8.01 18.19 -11.07
N SER A 113 9.27 18.14 -11.51
CA SER A 113 9.96 16.90 -11.91
C SER A 113 10.20 15.94 -10.74
N GLU A 114 10.20 16.44 -9.50
CA GLU A 114 10.43 15.66 -8.27
C GLU A 114 9.12 15.31 -7.54
N ALA A 115 7.98 15.46 -8.21
CA ALA A 115 6.66 15.21 -7.63
C ALA A 115 6.53 13.81 -7.02
N ALA A 116 7.18 12.78 -7.60
CA ALA A 116 7.16 11.42 -7.08
C ALA A 116 7.83 11.29 -5.70
N VAL A 117 8.95 12.00 -5.47
CA VAL A 117 9.63 12.05 -4.16
C VAL A 117 8.79 12.86 -3.18
N ALA A 118 8.29 14.02 -3.62
CA ALA A 118 7.46 14.89 -2.80
C ALA A 118 6.22 14.16 -2.26
N THR A 119 5.48 13.48 -3.14
CA THR A 119 4.30 12.69 -2.74
C THR A 119 4.67 11.56 -1.79
N CYS A 120 5.81 10.89 -2.02
CA CYS A 120 6.27 9.83 -1.12
C CYS A 120 6.62 10.35 0.28
N PHE A 121 7.25 11.52 0.40
CA PHE A 121 7.49 12.15 1.70
C PHE A 121 6.20 12.47 2.43
N GLU A 122 5.17 12.94 1.73
CA GLU A 122 3.86 13.14 2.32
C GLU A 122 3.21 11.83 2.77
N ASP A 123 3.40 10.73 2.05
CA ASP A 123 2.96 9.39 2.47
C ASP A 123 3.69 8.89 3.73
N VAL A 124 4.98 9.23 3.89
CA VAL A 124 5.73 8.92 5.13
C VAL A 124 5.18 9.71 6.32
N ASP A 125 4.95 11.01 6.12
CA ASP A 125 4.56 11.91 7.20
C ASP A 125 3.08 11.72 7.59
N GLU A 126 2.19 11.56 6.60
CA GLU A 126 0.73 11.49 6.75
C GLU A 126 0.12 10.55 5.67
N PRO A 127 0.07 9.23 5.90
CA PRO A 127 -0.46 8.27 4.94
C PRO A 127 -1.96 8.49 4.71
N CYS A 128 -2.40 8.31 3.47
CA CYS A 128 -3.80 8.53 3.10
C CYS A 128 -4.76 7.56 3.81
N GLN A 129 -5.80 8.12 4.42
CA GLN A 129 -6.85 7.39 5.15
C GLN A 129 -8.22 7.59 4.47
N PRO A 130 -9.14 6.62 4.60
CA PRO A 130 -10.44 6.69 3.94
C PRO A 130 -11.43 7.54 4.76
N GLY A 131 -12.02 8.54 4.10
CA GLY A 131 -13.07 9.43 4.56
C GLY A 131 -12.72 10.36 5.73
N CYS A 132 -13.44 11.47 5.83
CA CYS A 132 -13.52 12.28 7.05
C CYS A 132 -14.86 12.08 7.78
N SER A 133 -14.88 12.32 9.09
CA SER A 133 -16.09 12.28 9.91
C SER A 133 -16.01 13.30 11.04
N ASN A 134 -17.16 13.80 11.50
CA ASN A 134 -17.29 14.74 12.62
C ASN A 134 -16.59 16.09 12.43
N LEU A 135 -16.34 16.51 11.19
CA LEU A 135 -15.86 17.86 10.89
C LEU A 135 -17.00 18.88 11.01
N SER A 136 -16.69 20.05 11.56
CA SER A 136 -17.65 21.13 11.81
C SER A 136 -17.57 22.21 10.73
N PHE A 137 -16.41 22.85 10.57
CA PHE A 137 -16.20 23.93 9.63
C PHE A 137 -16.18 23.38 8.20
N CYS A 138 -15.40 22.33 7.96
CA CYS A 138 -15.26 21.64 6.68
C CYS A 138 -16.20 20.44 6.54
N SER A 139 -17.44 20.59 6.99
CA SER A 139 -18.45 19.52 6.99
C SER A 139 -18.75 18.93 5.61
N SER A 140 -18.45 19.64 4.51
CA SER A 140 -18.58 19.13 3.14
C SER A 140 -17.64 17.96 2.80
N PHE A 141 -16.61 17.73 3.62
CA PHE A 141 -15.68 16.61 3.52
C PHE A 141 -16.15 15.37 4.31
N ASN A 142 -17.17 15.50 5.17
CA ASN A 142 -17.73 14.36 5.88
C ASN A 142 -18.47 13.40 4.92
N ASN A 143 -18.62 12.14 5.35
CA ASN A 143 -19.45 11.12 4.69
C ASN A 143 -18.99 10.76 3.27
N ARG A 144 -17.67 10.77 3.05
CA ARG A 144 -17.04 10.38 1.78
C ARG A 144 -16.17 9.14 1.99
N PRO A 145 -16.77 7.96 2.22
CA PRO A 145 -16.02 6.77 2.61
C PRO A 145 -15.02 6.34 1.53
N LEU A 146 -15.39 6.45 0.25
CA LEU A 146 -14.56 6.05 -0.91
C LEU A 146 -13.44 7.05 -1.25
N GLU A 147 -13.42 8.24 -0.63
CA GLU A 147 -12.37 9.23 -0.88
C GLU A 147 -11.27 9.12 0.17
N LEU A 148 -10.03 9.38 -0.24
CA LEU A 148 -8.86 9.29 0.62
C LEU A 148 -8.34 10.69 0.96
N PHE A 149 -7.84 10.86 2.19
CA PHE A 149 -7.34 12.14 2.71
C PHE A 149 -6.15 11.89 3.64
N ARG A 150 -5.18 12.80 3.69
CA ARG A 150 -4.02 12.64 4.58
C ARG A 150 -4.31 13.04 6.03
N ASN A 151 -5.16 14.04 6.23
CA ASN A 151 -5.24 14.73 7.51
C ASN A 151 -6.68 15.07 7.94
N CYS A 152 -7.53 14.05 8.10
CA CYS A 152 -8.91 14.19 8.57
C CYS A 152 -9.03 14.20 10.10
N ASN A 153 -8.65 15.29 10.77
CA ASN A 153 -8.83 15.45 12.24
C ASN A 153 -9.45 16.81 12.65
N PRO A 154 -9.97 16.92 13.88
CA PRO A 154 -10.54 18.17 14.39
C PRO A 154 -9.53 19.34 14.41
N GLU A 155 -8.24 19.06 14.61
CA GLU A 155 -7.19 20.06 14.61
C GLU A 155 -7.03 20.69 13.21
N ALA A 156 -7.11 19.89 12.16
CA ALA A 156 -7.07 20.32 10.75
C ALA A 156 -8.34 21.09 10.38
N ASP A 157 -9.50 20.72 10.93
CA ASP A 157 -10.76 21.47 10.76
C ASP A 157 -10.62 22.89 11.34
N ALA A 158 -10.09 23.00 12.56
CA ALA A 158 -9.82 24.27 13.22
C ALA A 158 -8.73 25.08 12.49
N ALA A 159 -7.67 24.42 12.02
CA ALA A 159 -6.63 25.07 11.21
C ALA A 159 -7.20 25.63 9.91
N ALA A 160 -8.08 24.90 9.22
CA ALA A 160 -8.74 25.34 8.00
C ALA A 160 -9.62 26.57 8.27
N GLN A 161 -10.35 26.56 9.38
CA GLN A 161 -11.14 27.70 9.82
C GLN A 161 -10.26 28.93 10.06
N ASN A 162 -9.15 28.78 10.77
CA ASN A 162 -8.24 29.88 11.07
C ASN A 162 -7.61 30.48 9.80
N VAL A 163 -7.13 29.63 8.88
CA VAL A 163 -6.58 30.06 7.58
C VAL A 163 -7.62 30.83 6.77
N PHE A 164 -8.85 30.33 6.72
CA PHE A 164 -9.93 30.99 5.98
C PHE A 164 -10.33 32.34 6.59
N GLN A 165 -10.42 32.43 7.93
CA GLN A 165 -10.69 33.69 8.62
C GLN A 165 -9.58 34.71 8.38
N GLU A 166 -8.32 34.26 8.35
CA GLU A 166 -7.18 35.12 8.08
C GLU A 166 -7.18 35.65 6.64
N TRP A 167 -7.60 34.83 5.66
CA TRP A 167 -7.81 35.29 4.28
C TRP A 167 -8.91 36.36 4.17
N ILE A 168 -9.99 36.23 4.93
CA ILE A 168 -11.06 37.24 5.01
C ILE A 168 -10.51 38.51 5.64
N ARG A 169 -9.83 38.41 6.79
CA ARG A 169 -9.31 39.54 7.56
C ARG A 169 -8.29 40.36 6.78
N MET A 170 -7.36 39.70 6.08
CA MET A 170 -6.33 40.37 5.30
C MET A 170 -6.80 40.77 3.89
N THR A 171 -8.00 40.36 3.48
CA THR A 171 -8.48 40.46 2.08
C THR A 171 -7.47 39.91 1.07
N ARG A 172 -6.68 38.90 1.47
CA ARG A 172 -5.58 38.33 0.68
C ARG A 172 -5.51 36.83 0.92
N VAL A 173 -5.50 36.08 -0.18
CA VAL A 173 -5.28 34.63 -0.15
C VAL A 173 -3.79 34.35 -0.32
N VAL A 174 -3.27 33.45 0.50
CA VAL A 174 -1.88 33.03 0.53
C VAL A 174 -1.85 31.54 0.19
N LEU A 175 -1.41 31.20 -1.02
CA LEU A 175 -1.35 29.81 -1.49
C LEU A 175 0.12 29.35 -1.58
N PRO A 176 0.42 28.08 -1.22
CA PRO A 176 1.73 27.48 -1.47
C PRO A 176 2.12 27.62 -2.95
N GLY A 177 3.36 28.05 -3.23
CA GLY A 177 3.85 28.27 -4.60
C GLY A 177 3.42 29.58 -5.25
N LEU A 178 2.48 30.32 -4.64
CA LEU A 178 2.05 31.67 -5.06
C LEU A 178 2.43 32.75 -4.01
N THR A 179 2.94 32.32 -2.86
CA THR A 179 3.49 33.16 -1.79
C THR A 179 4.70 33.96 -2.26
N GLY A 180 4.71 35.27 -2.01
CA GLY A 180 5.83 36.18 -2.32
C GLY A 180 5.66 37.03 -3.60
N ARG A 181 4.68 36.71 -4.44
CA ARG A 181 4.29 37.52 -5.61
C ARG A 181 3.37 38.68 -5.16
N GLN A 182 3.88 39.93 -5.20
CA GLN A 182 3.12 41.15 -4.85
C GLN A 182 2.14 41.59 -5.95
N ASP A 183 2.24 41.00 -7.14
CA ASP A 183 1.47 41.27 -8.36
C ASP A 183 0.07 40.63 -8.36
N VAL A 184 -0.22 39.67 -7.47
CA VAL A 184 -1.50 38.97 -7.41
C VAL A 184 -2.42 39.60 -6.37
N LYS A 185 -3.31 40.49 -6.81
CA LYS A 185 -4.34 41.14 -5.97
C LYS A 185 -5.69 40.45 -6.14
N LEU A 186 -6.02 39.59 -5.19
CA LEU A 186 -7.33 38.92 -5.11
C LEU A 186 -8.29 39.73 -4.24
N TRP A 187 -9.55 39.79 -4.62
CA TRP A 187 -10.64 40.16 -3.71
C TRP A 187 -10.68 39.14 -2.57
N GLY A 188 -10.98 39.61 -1.35
CA GLY A 188 -11.11 38.73 -0.20
C GLY A 188 -12.21 37.68 -0.39
N PRO A 189 -12.13 36.52 0.29
CA PRO A 189 -13.13 35.45 0.18
C PRO A 189 -14.58 35.89 0.50
N SER A 190 -14.75 36.98 1.24
CA SER A 190 -16.07 37.57 1.55
C SER A 190 -16.72 38.29 0.37
N THR A 191 -15.95 38.67 -0.63
CA THR A 191 -16.42 39.48 -1.77
C THR A 191 -16.70 38.63 -3.00
N CYS A 192 -16.03 37.49 -3.14
CA CYS A 192 -16.10 36.65 -4.33
C CYS A 192 -15.94 35.16 -3.99
N MET A 193 -16.81 34.31 -4.55
CA MET A 193 -16.68 32.84 -4.52
C MET A 193 -16.36 32.25 -3.13
N MET A 194 -17.02 32.79 -2.09
CA MET A 194 -16.82 32.38 -0.70
C MET A 194 -16.88 30.86 -0.49
N PRO A 195 -17.84 30.11 -1.07
CA PRO A 195 -17.90 28.66 -0.88
C PRO A 195 -16.68 27.92 -1.45
N GLN A 196 -16.14 28.38 -2.59
CA GLN A 196 -14.98 27.78 -3.23
C GLN A 196 -13.68 28.08 -2.46
N TRP A 197 -13.52 29.29 -1.94
CA TRP A 197 -12.38 29.61 -1.06
C TRP A 197 -12.42 28.82 0.24
N LYS A 198 -13.61 28.61 0.81
CA LYS A 198 -13.78 27.75 1.98
C LYS A 198 -13.39 26.30 1.65
N ALA A 199 -13.92 25.76 0.54
CA ALA A 199 -13.57 24.42 0.09
C ALA A 199 -12.06 24.26 -0.15
N LEU A 200 -11.41 25.30 -0.69
CA LEU A 200 -9.97 25.31 -0.90
C LEU A 200 -9.19 25.35 0.42
N ALA A 201 -9.56 26.21 1.37
CA ALA A 201 -8.93 26.26 2.69
C ALA A 201 -9.00 24.90 3.39
N CYS A 202 -10.16 24.23 3.31
CA CYS A 202 -10.34 22.86 3.78
C CYS A 202 -9.42 21.88 3.03
N ALA A 203 -9.47 21.86 1.69
CA ALA A 203 -8.69 20.92 0.87
C ALA A 203 -7.18 21.02 1.12
N LEU A 204 -6.65 22.21 1.39
CA LEU A 204 -5.24 22.42 1.73
C LEU A 204 -4.86 21.81 3.10
N GLN A 205 -5.78 21.78 4.06
CA GLN A 205 -5.54 21.17 5.38
C GLN A 205 -5.75 19.65 5.36
N PHE A 206 -6.84 19.18 4.74
CA PHE A 206 -7.20 17.76 4.67
C PHE A 206 -6.36 16.95 3.68
N LYS A 207 -5.83 17.62 2.64
CA LYS A 207 -5.00 17.07 1.56
C LYS A 207 -5.62 15.79 0.98
N PRO A 208 -6.65 15.92 0.10
CA PRO A 208 -7.20 14.79 -0.62
C PRO A 208 -6.10 13.99 -1.35
N CYS A 209 -6.22 12.68 -1.36
CA CYS A 209 -5.28 11.77 -1.99
C CYS A 209 -5.95 11.02 -3.15
N ARG A 210 -5.29 10.97 -4.30
CA ARG A 210 -5.66 10.12 -5.43
C ARG A 210 -4.41 9.57 -6.11
N ARG A 211 -4.56 8.50 -6.91
CA ARG A 211 -3.46 7.97 -7.74
C ARG A 211 -2.98 9.08 -8.68
N ASN A 212 -1.65 9.22 -8.85
CA ASN A 212 -1.03 10.21 -9.74
C ASN A 212 -1.50 11.66 -9.51
N MET A 213 -1.54 12.11 -8.25
CA MET A 213 -1.93 13.48 -7.87
C MET A 213 -0.70 14.30 -7.46
N LEU A 214 -0.62 15.56 -7.92
CA LEU A 214 0.46 16.48 -7.53
C LEU A 214 0.20 17.07 -6.13
N ARG A 215 1.28 17.53 -5.49
CA ARG A 215 1.26 18.25 -4.21
C ARG A 215 0.39 19.51 -4.34
N THR A 216 -0.72 19.58 -3.59
CA THR A 216 -1.71 20.70 -3.62
C THR A 216 -2.52 20.86 -4.92
N ALA A 217 -2.62 19.81 -5.75
CA ALA A 217 -3.19 19.87 -7.11
C ALA A 217 -4.67 20.30 -7.16
N ILE A 218 -4.97 21.59 -7.12
CA ILE A 218 -6.27 22.10 -7.58
C ILE A 218 -6.32 21.89 -9.09
N CYS A 219 -7.43 21.41 -9.63
CA CYS A 219 -7.56 21.27 -11.08
C CYS A 219 -7.36 22.62 -11.78
N TRP A 220 -6.66 22.60 -12.93
CA TRP A 220 -6.41 23.79 -13.75
C TRP A 220 -7.67 24.64 -13.96
N ASN A 221 -8.78 23.99 -14.34
CA ASN A 221 -10.05 24.65 -14.57
C ASN A 221 -10.61 25.33 -13.31
N SER A 222 -10.51 24.69 -12.14
CA SER A 222 -10.96 25.27 -10.87
C SER A 222 -10.05 26.45 -10.46
N CYS A 223 -8.75 26.38 -10.74
CA CYS A 223 -7.81 27.50 -10.53
C CYS A 223 -8.15 28.71 -11.42
N ILE A 224 -8.32 28.50 -12.73
CA ILE A 224 -8.67 29.58 -13.66
C ILE A 224 -10.01 30.21 -13.30
N LYS A 225 -11.02 29.42 -12.93
CA LYS A 225 -12.31 29.94 -12.45
C LYS A 225 -12.14 30.84 -11.23
N LEU A 226 -11.40 30.39 -10.21
CA LEU A 226 -11.13 31.20 -9.02
C LEU A 226 -10.45 32.53 -9.35
N LEU A 227 -9.39 32.50 -10.18
CA LEU A 227 -8.66 33.71 -10.54
C LEU A 227 -9.51 34.66 -11.39
N SER A 228 -10.25 34.14 -12.37
CA SER A 228 -11.14 34.94 -13.23
C SER A 228 -12.28 35.60 -12.47
N GLY A 229 -12.84 34.92 -11.47
CA GLY A 229 -13.92 35.46 -10.64
C GLY A 229 -13.44 36.48 -9.62
N CYS A 230 -12.25 36.27 -9.04
CA CYS A 230 -11.85 36.98 -7.82
C CYS A 230 -10.61 37.87 -7.96
N MET A 231 -9.92 37.91 -9.09
CA MET A 231 -8.85 38.90 -9.30
C MET A 231 -9.43 40.32 -9.41
N THR A 232 -8.88 41.26 -8.64
CA THR A 232 -9.28 42.68 -8.67
C THR A 232 -9.03 43.34 -10.02
N GLN A 233 -7.93 42.98 -10.67
CA GLN A 233 -7.57 43.34 -12.03
C GLN A 233 -7.17 42.06 -12.74
N TYR A 234 -8.13 41.43 -13.40
CA TYR A 234 -7.91 40.15 -14.05
C TYR A 234 -6.90 40.30 -15.20
N ASN A 235 -5.86 39.48 -15.17
CA ASN A 235 -4.89 39.34 -16.24
C ASN A 235 -4.81 37.86 -16.63
N ALA A 236 -5.34 37.52 -17.81
CA ALA A 236 -5.42 36.15 -18.29
C ALA A 236 -4.03 35.49 -18.40
N THR A 237 -3.02 36.22 -18.90
CA THR A 237 -1.65 35.66 -19.06
C THR A 237 -1.02 35.30 -17.72
N LEU A 238 -1.18 36.17 -16.73
CA LEU A 238 -0.70 35.95 -15.37
C LEU A 238 -1.47 34.79 -14.71
N ALA A 239 -2.80 34.74 -14.86
CA ALA A 239 -3.60 33.65 -14.30
C ALA A 239 -3.18 32.27 -14.85
N VAL A 240 -2.93 32.18 -16.16
CA VAL A 240 -2.39 30.98 -16.82
C VAL A 240 -1.01 30.62 -16.28
N GLU A 241 -0.09 31.58 -16.13
CA GLU A 241 1.23 31.32 -15.54
C GLU A 241 1.11 30.74 -14.12
N LEU A 242 0.27 31.33 -13.27
CA LEU A 242 0.12 30.94 -11.87
C LEU A 242 -0.54 29.56 -11.73
N CYS A 243 -1.61 29.31 -12.48
CA CYS A 243 -2.24 27.99 -12.45
C CYS A 243 -1.28 26.91 -12.97
N ASN A 244 -0.32 27.23 -13.86
CA ASN A 244 0.56 26.23 -14.48
C ASN A 244 1.65 25.80 -13.51
N ARG A 245 1.97 26.67 -12.54
CA ARG A 245 2.84 26.34 -11.42
C ARG A 245 2.16 25.40 -10.43
N LEU A 246 0.84 25.46 -10.29
CA LEU A 246 0.07 24.59 -9.39
C LEU A 246 -0.20 23.22 -10.04
N THR A 247 -0.92 23.24 -11.16
CA THR A 247 -1.27 22.04 -11.93
C THR A 247 -1.23 22.42 -13.42
N PRO A 248 -0.27 21.93 -14.20
CA PRO A 248 -0.19 22.25 -15.63
C PRO A 248 -1.48 21.87 -16.38
N GLU A 249 -1.87 22.65 -17.40
CA GLU A 249 -3.04 22.32 -18.24
C GLU A 249 -2.90 20.96 -18.94
N SER A 250 -1.67 20.58 -19.30
CA SER A 250 -1.35 19.29 -19.91
C SER A 250 -1.33 18.13 -18.92
N PHE A 251 -1.57 18.38 -17.62
CA PHE A 251 -1.50 17.33 -16.61
C PHE A 251 -2.72 16.40 -16.72
N THR A 252 -2.45 15.13 -17.01
CA THR A 252 -3.48 14.09 -17.18
C THR A 252 -3.72 13.30 -15.90
N GLY A 253 -3.07 13.65 -14.79
CA GLY A 253 -3.25 12.98 -13.50
C GLY A 253 -4.46 13.50 -12.71
N ALA A 254 -4.61 13.00 -11.49
CA ALA A 254 -5.73 13.38 -10.64
C ALA A 254 -5.50 14.75 -9.98
N CYS A 255 -6.59 15.52 -9.83
CA CYS A 255 -6.59 16.83 -9.18
C CYS A 255 -7.88 17.04 -8.37
N ILE A 256 -7.88 18.07 -7.53
CA ILE A 256 -8.98 18.49 -6.67
C ILE A 256 -9.89 19.43 -7.46
N SER A 257 -11.08 18.94 -7.79
CA SER A 257 -12.22 19.75 -8.25
C SER A 257 -12.86 20.37 -7.01
N LEU A 258 -12.85 21.70 -6.89
CA LEU A 258 -13.41 22.38 -5.72
C LEU A 258 -14.93 22.25 -5.66
N GLU A 259 -15.56 22.15 -6.83
CA GLU A 259 -16.98 21.94 -7.00
C GLU A 259 -17.48 20.72 -6.23
N ASP A 260 -16.65 19.67 -6.12
CA ASP A 260 -16.97 18.44 -5.40
C ASP A 260 -17.12 18.67 -3.89
N TYR A 261 -16.51 19.73 -3.34
CA TYR A 261 -16.41 20.00 -1.90
C TYR A 261 -17.17 21.25 -1.43
N VAL A 262 -17.94 21.88 -2.30
CA VAL A 262 -18.79 23.02 -1.92
C VAL A 262 -20.01 22.56 -1.13
N ALA A 263 -20.65 21.47 -1.55
CA ALA A 263 -21.87 20.97 -0.94
C ALA A 263 -21.62 19.76 0.00
N PRO A 264 -22.35 19.67 1.11
CA PRO A 264 -22.27 18.51 2.00
C PRO A 264 -22.91 17.26 1.38
N GLN A 265 -22.30 16.11 1.67
CA GLN A 265 -22.87 14.81 1.33
C GLN A 265 -23.93 14.39 2.37
N PRO A 266 -24.97 13.64 1.97
CA PRO A 266 -25.95 13.09 2.90
C PRO A 266 -25.24 12.25 3.97
N LYS A 267 -25.80 12.24 5.18
CA LYS A 267 -25.26 11.43 6.28
C LYS A 267 -25.35 9.95 5.90
N THR A 268 -24.20 9.30 5.81
CA THR A 268 -24.08 7.85 5.68
C THR A 268 -24.07 7.21 7.08
N VAL A 269 -24.23 5.88 7.13
CA VAL A 269 -24.12 5.10 8.37
C VAL A 269 -22.82 5.44 9.10
N ALA A 270 -22.88 5.54 10.44
CA ALA A 270 -21.72 5.83 11.26
C ALA A 270 -20.66 4.71 11.10
N VAL A 271 -19.45 5.11 10.73
CA VAL A 271 -18.33 4.20 10.51
C VAL A 271 -17.27 4.48 11.56
N VAL A 272 -16.84 3.43 12.26
CA VAL A 272 -15.83 3.52 13.31
C VAL A 272 -14.45 3.22 12.71
N ALA A 273 -13.57 4.23 12.75
CA ALA A 273 -12.18 4.14 12.34
C ALA A 273 -11.25 4.39 13.55
N PRO A 274 -11.06 3.39 14.42
CA PRO A 274 -10.48 3.63 15.74
C PRO A 274 -9.01 4.04 15.70
N CYS A 275 -8.27 3.62 14.66
CA CYS A 275 -6.86 3.96 14.48
C CYS A 275 -6.60 5.27 13.73
N ARG A 276 -7.64 6.03 13.37
CA ARG A 276 -7.50 7.24 12.55
C ARG A 276 -6.62 8.33 13.19
N TYR A 277 -6.66 8.47 14.52
CA TYR A 277 -5.95 9.55 15.23
C TYR A 277 -4.69 9.07 15.95
N ASN A 278 -4.16 7.90 15.57
CA ASN A 278 -3.07 7.21 16.27
C ASN A 278 -3.13 7.40 17.80
N THR A 279 -4.08 6.73 18.43
CA THR A 279 -4.30 6.76 19.89
C THR A 279 -3.21 6.04 20.68
N CYS A 280 -2.28 5.38 19.98
CA CYS A 280 -1.19 4.62 20.57
C CYS A 280 0.03 5.50 20.85
N ARG A 281 0.97 4.96 21.64
CA ARG A 281 2.27 5.61 21.86
C ARG A 281 3.07 5.68 20.56
N THR A 282 4.06 6.57 20.51
CA THR A 282 4.89 6.80 19.31
C THR A 282 5.74 5.60 18.88
N ASP A 283 5.90 4.59 19.76
CA ASP A 283 6.59 3.32 19.51
C ASP A 283 5.62 2.16 19.22
N GLN A 284 4.33 2.45 19.06
CA GLN A 284 3.28 1.46 18.89
C GLN A 284 2.50 1.70 17.59
N VAL A 285 2.17 0.60 16.92
CA VAL A 285 1.28 0.56 15.77
C VAL A 285 -0.15 0.32 16.27
N CYS A 286 -1.07 1.21 15.90
CA CYS A 286 -2.49 0.99 16.12
C CYS A 286 -3.03 -0.01 15.11
N VAL A 287 -3.72 -1.03 15.59
CA VAL A 287 -4.30 -2.10 14.76
C VAL A 287 -5.77 -2.24 15.10
N VAL A 288 -6.62 -2.29 14.08
CA VAL A 288 -8.03 -2.60 14.25
C VAL A 288 -8.19 -3.98 14.89
N ASP A 289 -8.91 -4.01 16.02
CA ASP A 289 -9.11 -5.21 16.82
C ASP A 289 -10.53 -5.28 17.37
N HIS A 290 -11.36 -6.10 16.73
CA HIS A 290 -12.78 -6.28 17.07
C HIS A 290 -13.00 -6.93 18.44
N ARG A 291 -11.97 -7.62 18.97
CA ARG A 291 -12.04 -8.28 20.28
C ARG A 291 -11.77 -7.32 21.43
N SER A 292 -11.15 -6.18 21.12
CA SER A 292 -10.90 -5.12 22.08
C SER A 292 -12.16 -4.30 22.31
N SER A 293 -12.44 -3.93 23.56
CA SER A 293 -13.55 -3.05 23.91
C SER A 293 -13.48 -1.69 23.20
N ASN A 294 -12.27 -1.26 22.84
CA ASN A 294 -12.03 0.02 22.17
C ASN A 294 -12.09 -0.10 20.63
N GLY A 295 -12.22 -1.32 20.09
CA GLY A 295 -12.15 -1.59 18.65
C GLY A 295 -10.75 -1.53 18.05
N TYR A 296 -9.71 -1.30 18.87
CA TYR A 296 -8.30 -1.30 18.46
C TYR A 296 -7.38 -1.87 19.54
N SER A 297 -6.18 -2.24 19.11
CA SER A 297 -5.07 -2.70 19.94
C SER A 297 -3.78 -2.01 19.54
N CYS A 298 -2.96 -1.63 20.52
CA CYS A 298 -1.64 -1.03 20.29
C CYS A 298 -0.56 -2.09 20.39
N LEU A 299 0.18 -2.32 19.32
CA LEU A 299 1.24 -3.33 19.28
C LEU A 299 2.62 -2.65 19.13
N PRO A 300 3.69 -3.16 19.76
CA PRO A 300 5.03 -2.61 19.59
C PRO A 300 5.47 -2.64 18.12
N GLY A 301 5.83 -1.48 17.57
CA GLY A 301 6.35 -1.35 16.20
C GLY A 301 7.86 -1.21 16.19
N CYS A 302 8.51 -1.63 15.10
CA CYS A 302 9.94 -1.42 14.95
C CYS A 302 10.25 -0.02 14.43
N GLN A 303 11.15 0.68 15.10
CA GLN A 303 11.59 2.00 14.65
C GLN A 303 12.44 1.91 13.38
N PHE A 304 12.12 2.76 12.41
CA PHE A 304 12.85 2.91 11.16
C PHE A 304 13.89 4.04 11.25
N GLY A 305 14.60 4.08 12.39
CA GLY A 305 15.51 5.16 12.78
C GLY A 305 14.83 6.21 13.66
N ASP A 306 15.64 7.04 14.31
CA ASP A 306 15.19 7.96 15.38
C ASP A 306 14.30 9.10 14.87
N ARG A 307 14.32 9.39 13.56
CA ARG A 307 13.55 10.49 12.94
C ARG A 307 12.32 10.01 12.18
N SER A 308 12.21 8.72 11.88
CA SER A 308 11.07 8.17 11.14
C SER A 308 9.82 8.13 12.02
N LYS A 309 8.72 8.72 11.54
CA LYS A 309 7.40 8.55 12.14
C LYS A 309 6.76 7.21 11.79
N LEU A 310 7.22 6.59 10.71
CA LEU A 310 6.71 5.30 10.27
C LEU A 310 7.39 4.17 11.04
N LEU A 311 6.58 3.20 11.46
CA LEU A 311 7.01 2.02 12.21
C LEU A 311 6.82 0.76 11.36
N GLY A 312 7.72 -0.20 11.53
CA GLY A 312 7.59 -1.54 10.99
C GLY A 312 6.55 -2.36 11.73
N PHE A 313 5.79 -3.15 11.00
CA PHE A 313 4.76 -4.01 11.57
C PHE A 313 5.35 -5.12 12.45
N PRO A 314 4.76 -5.38 13.63
CA PRO A 314 5.23 -6.45 14.50
C PRO A 314 5.12 -7.81 13.82
N LYS A 315 6.08 -8.69 14.13
CA LYS A 315 6.17 -10.07 13.61
C LYS A 315 6.23 -10.16 12.08
N SER A 316 6.77 -9.14 11.42
CA SER A 316 6.90 -9.08 9.95
C SER A 316 8.35 -8.92 9.52
N TRP A 317 8.64 -9.19 8.24
CA TRP A 317 9.94 -8.86 7.68
C TRP A 317 9.88 -7.46 7.08
N VAL A 318 10.88 -6.66 7.40
CA VAL A 318 11.00 -5.28 6.92
C VAL A 318 12.26 -5.12 6.09
N GLN A 319 12.20 -4.19 5.15
CA GLN A 319 13.29 -3.84 4.26
C GLN A 319 13.66 -2.39 4.49
N LEU A 320 14.91 -2.14 4.88
CA LEU A 320 15.41 -0.81 5.20
C LEU A 320 16.45 -0.43 4.14
N PRO A 321 16.37 0.77 3.54
CA PRO A 321 17.48 1.28 2.76
C PRO A 321 18.77 1.22 3.58
N THR A 322 19.90 1.06 2.91
CA THR A 322 21.21 1.28 3.54
C THR A 322 21.58 2.75 3.40
N PRO A 323 22.51 3.29 4.20
CA PRO A 323 22.95 4.68 4.08
C PRO A 323 23.90 4.94 2.88
N SER A 324 24.33 3.91 2.14
CA SER A 324 25.36 4.06 1.09
C SER A 324 24.89 4.85 -0.11
N THR A 325 25.52 5.97 -0.47
CA THR A 325 25.13 6.81 -1.64
C THR A 325 25.33 6.15 -3.02
N SER A 326 25.99 4.98 -3.09
CA SER A 326 26.31 4.27 -4.35
C SER A 326 25.15 3.47 -4.96
N CYS A 327 23.91 3.72 -4.53
CA CYS A 327 22.76 2.85 -4.81
C CYS A 327 21.79 3.41 -5.84
N TYR A 328 22.14 4.48 -6.54
CA TYR A 328 21.21 5.09 -7.49
C TYR A 328 20.75 4.11 -8.59
N TYR A 329 21.63 3.20 -9.00
CA TYR A 329 21.34 2.20 -10.03
C TYR A 329 21.13 0.78 -9.47
N ASN A 330 21.11 0.62 -8.14
CA ASN A 330 21.07 -0.68 -7.48
C ASN A 330 20.14 -0.67 -6.26
N SER A 331 19.44 -1.76 -6.03
CA SER A 331 18.79 -1.97 -4.73
C SER A 331 19.86 -2.16 -3.66
N CYS A 332 19.76 -1.35 -2.61
CA CYS A 332 20.67 -1.38 -1.48
C CYS A 332 19.89 -1.36 -0.19
N ASN A 333 19.25 -2.50 0.09
CA ASN A 333 18.43 -2.65 1.26
C ASN A 333 19.00 -3.71 2.19
N GLU A 334 18.80 -3.52 3.48
CA GLU A 334 18.96 -4.54 4.51
C GLU A 334 17.58 -5.10 4.85
N VAL A 335 17.46 -6.41 5.01
CA VAL A 335 16.23 -7.10 5.36
C VAL A 335 16.33 -7.56 6.80
N CYS A 336 15.44 -7.06 7.66
CA CYS A 336 15.40 -7.38 9.09
C CYS A 336 14.05 -8.00 9.47
N TYR A 337 14.02 -8.78 10.53
CA TYR A 337 12.78 -9.22 11.16
C TYR A 337 12.37 -8.29 12.29
N CYS A 338 11.16 -7.75 12.23
CA CYS A 338 10.57 -6.98 13.31
C CYS A 338 9.89 -7.94 14.30
N ASN A 339 10.42 -8.08 15.51
CA ASN A 339 9.87 -8.99 16.50
C ASN A 339 8.60 -8.43 17.17
N GLY A 340 7.92 -9.25 17.98
CA GLY A 340 6.69 -8.83 18.69
C GLY A 340 6.89 -7.80 19.81
N LYS A 341 8.15 -7.43 20.12
CA LYS A 341 8.53 -6.43 21.12
C LYS A 341 8.92 -5.08 20.48
N GLY A 342 8.87 -4.96 19.16
CA GLY A 342 9.26 -3.75 18.45
C GLY A 342 10.76 -3.62 18.21
N GLU A 343 11.51 -4.73 18.29
CA GLU A 343 12.96 -4.73 18.04
C GLU A 343 13.28 -5.35 16.69
N LEU A 344 14.24 -4.74 15.98
CA LEU A 344 14.79 -5.26 14.74
C LEU A 344 15.87 -6.31 15.05
N GLN A 345 15.72 -7.50 14.50
CA GLN A 345 16.65 -8.62 14.67
C GLN A 345 16.83 -9.37 13.35
N GLN A 346 17.80 -10.30 13.29
CA GLN A 346 18.03 -11.14 12.10
C GLN A 346 18.16 -10.31 10.82
N CYS A 347 18.98 -9.26 10.87
CA CYS A 347 19.22 -8.40 9.73
C CYS A 347 20.23 -9.03 8.78
N HIS A 348 19.90 -9.02 7.49
CA HIS A 348 20.69 -9.58 6.40
C HIS A 348 20.77 -8.58 5.27
N THR A 349 21.93 -8.40 4.65
CA THR A 349 22.09 -7.56 3.46
C THR A 349 22.09 -8.45 2.22
N PRO A 350 21.02 -8.46 1.41
CA PRO A 350 21.02 -9.17 0.13
C PRO A 350 22.09 -8.62 -0.80
N PRO A 351 22.55 -9.43 -1.77
CA PRO A 351 23.45 -8.95 -2.81
C PRO A 351 22.86 -7.75 -3.55
N LEU A 352 23.70 -6.77 -3.88
CA LEU A 352 23.32 -5.61 -4.68
C LEU A 352 22.65 -6.04 -5.98
N GLN A 353 21.50 -5.45 -6.27
CA GLN A 353 20.71 -5.83 -7.44
C GLN A 353 20.55 -4.64 -8.39
N PRO A 354 21.10 -4.69 -9.60
CA PRO A 354 20.97 -3.59 -10.55
C PRO A 354 19.52 -3.42 -10.99
N PHE A 355 19.08 -2.16 -11.17
CA PHE A 355 17.78 -1.80 -11.74
C PHE A 355 17.74 -2.09 -13.25
N GLU A 356 17.85 -3.37 -13.60
CA GLU A 356 17.86 -3.84 -14.98
C GLU A 356 16.57 -3.45 -15.70
N ALA A 357 16.75 -2.91 -16.91
CA ALA A 357 15.66 -2.61 -17.83
C ALA A 357 15.07 -3.89 -18.42
N CYS A 358 13.76 -3.88 -18.69
CA CYS A 358 13.05 -4.99 -19.31
C CYS A 358 13.07 -4.86 -20.82
N ARG A 359 13.17 -5.99 -21.52
CA ARG A 359 13.13 -6.05 -22.98
C ARG A 359 11.85 -6.74 -23.44
N VAL A 360 11.05 -6.04 -24.24
CA VAL A 360 9.83 -6.57 -24.85
C VAL A 360 9.93 -6.35 -26.36
N GLY A 361 10.16 -7.43 -27.12
CA GLY A 361 10.49 -7.31 -28.54
C GLY A 361 11.78 -6.50 -28.76
N GLN A 362 11.67 -5.38 -29.49
CA GLN A 362 12.77 -4.44 -29.72
C GLN A 362 12.80 -3.25 -28.74
N GLN A 363 11.76 -3.08 -27.92
CA GLN A 363 11.65 -1.96 -27.00
C GLN A 363 12.28 -2.30 -25.65
N GLN A 364 12.93 -1.32 -25.03
CA GLN A 364 13.52 -1.42 -23.71
C GLN A 364 12.82 -0.43 -22.76
N PHE A 365 12.37 -0.94 -21.62
CA PHE A 365 11.66 -0.17 -20.60
C PHE A 365 12.50 -0.11 -19.33
N GLU A 366 12.62 1.08 -18.75
CA GLU A 366 13.36 1.27 -17.51
C GLU A 366 12.67 0.56 -16.33
N HIS A 367 13.45 0.23 -15.31
CA HIS A 367 12.91 -0.31 -14.06
C HIS A 367 11.84 0.62 -13.47
N GLY A 368 10.76 0.05 -12.95
CA GLY A 368 9.62 0.78 -12.41
C GLY A 368 8.62 1.25 -13.46
N THR A 369 8.94 1.15 -14.76
CA THR A 369 8.02 1.53 -15.84
C THR A 369 6.77 0.65 -15.78
N ARG A 370 5.61 1.29 -15.68
CA ARG A 370 4.29 0.66 -15.82
C ARG A 370 3.84 0.80 -17.27
N LEU A 371 3.32 -0.27 -17.85
CA LEU A 371 2.86 -0.30 -19.24
C LEU A 371 1.63 -1.18 -19.37
N GLN A 372 0.76 -0.80 -20.30
CA GLN A 372 -0.40 -1.59 -20.69
C GLN A 372 0.01 -2.48 -21.87
N ASN A 373 -0.18 -3.80 -21.73
CA ASN A 373 0.04 -4.76 -22.80
C ASN A 373 -1.27 -5.50 -23.08
N ASP A 374 -1.93 -5.17 -24.18
CA ASP A 374 -3.32 -5.52 -24.46
C ASP A 374 -4.26 -5.09 -23.30
N CYS A 375 -4.94 -6.04 -22.67
CA CYS A 375 -5.76 -5.82 -21.49
C CYS A 375 -4.99 -5.98 -20.17
N ASN A 376 -3.73 -6.40 -20.21
CA ASN A 376 -2.92 -6.64 -19.02
C ASN A 376 -2.13 -5.41 -18.59
N GLN A 377 -2.13 -5.14 -17.29
CA GLN A 377 -1.23 -4.16 -16.69
C GLN A 377 0.09 -4.84 -16.36
N CYS A 378 1.19 -4.21 -16.75
CA CYS A 378 2.54 -4.72 -16.57
C CYS A 378 3.44 -3.71 -15.87
N VAL A 379 4.42 -4.22 -15.14
CA VAL A 379 5.48 -3.42 -14.53
C VAL A 379 6.84 -4.05 -14.80
N CYS A 380 7.78 -3.23 -15.23
CA CYS A 380 9.17 -3.64 -15.41
C CYS A 380 9.89 -3.64 -14.06
N HIS A 381 10.37 -4.81 -13.62
CA HIS A 381 10.94 -4.96 -12.30
C HIS A 381 12.20 -5.82 -12.32
N TYR A 382 13.38 -5.20 -12.13
CA TYR A 382 14.69 -5.87 -12.17
C TYR A 382 14.86 -6.83 -13.36
N GLY A 383 14.64 -6.30 -14.56
CA GLY A 383 14.73 -7.01 -15.83
C GLY A 383 13.59 -8.00 -16.12
N GLU A 384 12.63 -8.15 -15.20
CA GLU A 384 11.47 -9.02 -15.35
C GLU A 384 10.21 -8.18 -15.61
N LEU A 385 9.50 -8.48 -16.70
CA LEU A 385 8.19 -7.89 -16.95
C LEU A 385 7.13 -8.72 -16.23
N ILE A 386 6.46 -8.11 -15.26
CA ILE A 386 5.44 -8.77 -14.43
C ILE A 386 4.09 -8.16 -14.79
N CYS A 387 3.15 -9.01 -15.21
CA CYS A 387 1.85 -8.58 -15.71
C CYS A 387 0.70 -9.26 -14.99
N THR A 388 -0.47 -8.62 -14.99
CA THR A 388 -1.74 -9.32 -14.79
C THR A 388 -1.93 -10.39 -15.86
N ARG A 389 -2.82 -11.35 -15.60
CA ARG A 389 -3.04 -12.53 -16.46
C ARG A 389 -4.51 -12.64 -16.87
N TYR A 390 -5.02 -11.61 -17.52
CA TYR A 390 -6.32 -11.61 -18.17
C TYR A 390 -6.27 -12.31 -19.53
N ARG A 391 -7.35 -13.02 -19.90
CA ARG A 391 -7.60 -13.40 -21.30
C ARG A 391 -8.16 -12.19 -22.02
N CYS A 392 -7.37 -11.64 -22.93
CA CYS A 392 -7.78 -10.53 -23.78
C CYS A 392 -8.51 -11.08 -25.01
N ASP A 393 -9.85 -10.99 -25.04
CA ASP A 393 -10.65 -11.30 -26.22
C ASP A 393 -10.78 -10.05 -27.11
N ASN A 394 -10.27 -10.14 -28.34
CA ASN A 394 -10.24 -9.03 -29.29
C ASN A 394 -11.63 -8.66 -29.88
N SER A 395 -12.68 -9.42 -29.60
CA SER A 395 -14.00 -9.30 -30.27
C SER A 395 -15.09 -8.59 -29.46
N SER A 396 -14.94 -8.39 -28.15
CA SER A 396 -16.01 -7.84 -27.30
C SER A 396 -15.57 -6.81 -26.24
N GLY A 397 -14.28 -6.48 -26.16
CA GLY A 397 -13.76 -5.55 -25.14
C GLY A 397 -13.93 -6.03 -23.69
N THR A 398 -14.43 -7.24 -23.49
CA THR A 398 -14.58 -7.89 -22.19
C THR A 398 -13.35 -8.76 -21.94
N SER A 399 -12.49 -8.31 -21.03
CA SER A 399 -11.37 -9.13 -20.54
C SER A 399 -11.91 -10.10 -19.50
N ALA A 400 -11.72 -11.40 -19.73
CA ALA A 400 -12.13 -12.43 -18.76
C ALA A 400 -10.92 -12.84 -17.93
N VAL A 401 -11.04 -12.76 -16.60
CA VAL A 401 -9.97 -13.22 -15.71
C VAL A 401 -9.83 -14.74 -15.80
N ILE A 402 -8.59 -15.24 -15.78
CA ILE A 402 -8.28 -16.67 -15.85
C ILE A 402 -8.52 -17.27 -14.47
N TRP A 403 -9.78 -17.57 -14.12
CA TRP A 403 -10.06 -18.28 -12.87
C TRP A 403 -10.83 -19.57 -13.09
N SER A 404 -10.25 -20.65 -12.55
CA SER A 404 -10.86 -21.98 -12.47
C SER A 404 -11.89 -22.11 -11.34
N CYS A 405 -11.90 -21.21 -10.33
CA CYS A 405 -12.96 -21.13 -9.33
C CYS A 405 -13.85 -19.91 -9.58
N PRO A 406 -15.18 -20.05 -9.49
CA PRO A 406 -16.07 -18.91 -9.57
C PRO A 406 -15.77 -17.97 -8.39
N LEU A 407 -15.63 -16.68 -8.65
CA LEU A 407 -15.57 -15.67 -7.58
C LEU A 407 -16.97 -15.31 -7.03
N GLN A 408 -18.00 -16.05 -7.44
CA GLN A 408 -19.31 -15.95 -6.84
C GLN A 408 -19.21 -16.35 -5.35
N PRO A 409 -19.65 -15.47 -4.43
CA PRO A 409 -19.58 -15.73 -3.01
C PRO A 409 -20.58 -16.84 -2.63
N ASN A 410 -20.06 -17.89 -2.02
CA ASN A 410 -20.82 -18.93 -1.32
C ASN A 410 -20.02 -19.34 -0.08
N PRO A 411 -19.93 -18.46 0.94
CA PRO A 411 -18.94 -18.56 1.99
C PRO A 411 -18.97 -19.89 2.73
N VAL A 412 -17.78 -20.36 3.08
CA VAL A 412 -17.58 -21.56 3.91
C VAL A 412 -16.56 -21.24 4.99
N CYS A 413 -16.47 -22.07 6.02
CA CYS A 413 -15.42 -21.95 7.02
C CYS A 413 -14.82 -23.29 7.41
N THR A 414 -13.63 -23.24 8.00
CA THR A 414 -13.01 -24.37 8.70
C THR A 414 -13.59 -24.50 10.11
N SER A 415 -13.38 -25.66 10.73
CA SER A 415 -13.66 -25.87 12.16
C SER A 415 -12.89 -24.92 13.09
N SER A 416 -11.76 -24.37 12.62
CA SER A 416 -10.99 -23.34 13.34
C SER A 416 -11.56 -21.92 13.19
N GLY A 417 -12.68 -21.77 12.46
CA GLY A 417 -13.34 -20.48 12.21
C GLY A 417 -12.75 -19.65 11.05
N LYS A 418 -11.79 -20.19 10.28
CA LYS A 418 -11.23 -19.48 9.11
C LYS A 418 -12.25 -19.51 7.96
N ARG A 419 -12.61 -18.35 7.40
CA ARG A 419 -13.58 -18.25 6.29
C ARG A 419 -12.89 -18.23 4.93
N PHE A 420 -13.62 -18.71 3.93
CA PHE A 420 -13.24 -18.65 2.52
C PHE A 420 -14.43 -18.15 1.69
N LEU A 421 -14.13 -17.53 0.54
CA LEU A 421 -15.13 -16.99 -0.39
C LEU A 421 -16.14 -18.05 -0.84
N ASN A 422 -15.65 -19.26 -1.12
CA ASN A 422 -16.46 -20.44 -1.40
C ASN A 422 -15.71 -21.75 -1.16
N THR A 423 -16.43 -22.87 -1.27
CA THR A 423 -15.88 -24.22 -1.13
C THR A 423 -14.70 -24.49 -2.05
N CYS A 424 -14.74 -23.96 -3.28
CA CYS A 424 -13.70 -24.14 -4.29
C CYS A 424 -12.37 -23.55 -3.80
N VAL A 425 -12.39 -22.32 -3.26
CA VAL A 425 -11.23 -21.69 -2.63
C VAL A 425 -10.75 -22.44 -1.39
N ALA A 426 -11.69 -22.90 -0.55
CA ALA A 426 -11.35 -23.58 0.70
C ALA A 426 -10.63 -24.92 0.50
N GLN A 427 -11.06 -25.70 -0.49
CA GLN A 427 -10.47 -27.01 -0.79
C GLN A 427 -8.97 -26.92 -1.12
N TRP A 428 -8.48 -25.81 -1.67
CA TRP A 428 -7.06 -25.61 -1.95
C TRP A 428 -6.18 -25.54 -0.72
N HIS A 429 -6.74 -25.15 0.43
CA HIS A 429 -6.01 -25.14 1.68
C HIS A 429 -5.93 -26.53 2.33
N GLY A 430 -6.49 -27.56 1.68
CA GLY A 430 -6.50 -28.93 2.20
C GLY A 430 -7.35 -29.08 3.47
N THR A 431 -8.25 -28.13 3.71
CA THR A 431 -9.03 -28.07 4.95
C THR A 431 -10.45 -28.50 4.70
N ALA A 432 -10.97 -29.38 5.56
CA ALA A 432 -12.40 -29.64 5.61
C ALA A 432 -13.12 -28.35 5.96
N VAL A 433 -14.20 -28.08 5.23
CA VAL A 433 -15.01 -26.89 5.44
C VAL A 433 -16.47 -27.23 5.55
N GLU A 434 -17.17 -26.39 6.28
CA GLU A 434 -18.58 -26.50 6.51
C GLU A 434 -19.31 -25.32 5.83
N PRO A 435 -20.55 -25.53 5.37
CA PRO A 435 -21.42 -24.44 4.97
C PRO A 435 -21.52 -23.44 6.10
N LEU A 436 -21.64 -22.17 5.76
CA LEU A 436 -21.62 -21.10 6.74
C LEU A 436 -22.60 -21.27 7.92
N GLU A 437 -23.76 -21.87 7.69
CA GLU A 437 -24.79 -22.16 8.70
C GLU A 437 -24.28 -23.05 9.85
N HIS A 438 -23.28 -23.89 9.58
CA HIS A 438 -22.70 -24.86 10.51
C HIS A 438 -21.40 -24.34 11.13
N CYS A 439 -20.92 -23.18 10.69
CA CYS A 439 -19.72 -22.58 11.25
C CYS A 439 -19.88 -22.35 12.75
N PRO A 440 -18.85 -22.67 13.56
CA PRO A 440 -18.91 -22.48 15.00
C PRO A 440 -19.35 -21.05 15.34
N GLN A 441 -20.47 -20.92 16.07
CA GLN A 441 -21.02 -19.62 16.46
C GLN A 441 -20.17 -18.91 17.53
N GLU A 442 -19.32 -19.66 18.23
CA GLU A 442 -18.50 -19.19 19.37
C GLU A 442 -17.03 -18.94 19.00
N GLY A 443 -16.77 -18.52 17.76
CA GLY A 443 -15.54 -17.76 17.50
C GLY A 443 -15.67 -16.37 18.13
N PRO A 444 -14.58 -15.72 18.60
CA PRO A 444 -14.55 -14.41 19.29
C PRO A 444 -15.01 -13.21 18.44
N ASP A 445 -15.74 -13.49 17.37
CA ASP A 445 -15.99 -12.66 16.21
C ASP A 445 -17.49 -12.80 15.80
N GLY A 446 -18.28 -13.79 16.25
CA GLY A 446 -19.76 -13.74 16.18
C GLY A 446 -20.37 -13.47 14.78
N PHE A 447 -19.88 -14.13 13.73
CA PHE A 447 -20.16 -13.67 12.36
C PHE A 447 -21.17 -14.54 11.57
N PHE A 448 -22.29 -13.93 11.18
CA PHE A 448 -23.09 -14.24 9.98
C PHE A 448 -22.30 -14.03 8.68
N ALA A 449 -22.88 -14.45 7.55
CA ALA A 449 -22.31 -14.28 6.20
C ALA A 449 -22.00 -12.81 5.99
N PRO A 450 -20.81 -12.43 5.50
CA PRO A 450 -20.63 -11.05 5.11
C PRO A 450 -21.58 -10.75 3.94
N GLU A 451 -22.33 -9.66 4.03
CA GLU A 451 -23.25 -9.24 2.96
C GLU A 451 -22.49 -8.69 1.76
N CYS A 452 -21.17 -8.48 1.85
CA CYS A 452 -20.39 -8.01 0.72
C CYS A 452 -18.92 -8.36 0.78
N TYR A 453 -18.34 -8.42 -0.43
CA TYR A 453 -16.95 -8.76 -0.69
C TYR A 453 -16.40 -7.85 -1.77
N THR A 454 -15.18 -7.36 -1.57
CA THR A 454 -14.36 -6.75 -2.62
C THR A 454 -13.13 -7.62 -2.80
N VAL A 455 -12.93 -8.13 -4.01
CA VAL A 455 -11.80 -9.00 -4.36
C VAL A 455 -10.73 -8.16 -5.03
N ILE A 456 -9.51 -8.28 -4.53
CA ILE A 456 -8.30 -7.65 -5.04
C ILE A 456 -7.38 -8.74 -5.57
N GLN A 457 -6.96 -8.64 -6.83
CA GLN A 457 -5.88 -9.45 -7.37
C GLN A 457 -4.53 -8.83 -7.00
N LEU A 458 -3.62 -9.63 -6.47
CA LEU A 458 -2.27 -9.22 -6.07
C LEU A 458 -1.24 -9.94 -6.95
N VAL A 459 -0.51 -9.19 -7.78
CA VAL A 459 0.52 -9.74 -8.65
C VAL A 459 1.89 -9.50 -8.03
N TYR A 460 2.65 -10.57 -7.82
CA TYR A 460 3.92 -10.54 -7.10
C TYR A 460 5.08 -11.14 -7.93
N SER A 461 6.32 -10.82 -7.54
CA SER A 461 7.53 -11.34 -8.18
C SER A 461 8.09 -12.56 -7.45
N GLN A 462 7.97 -13.74 -8.05
CA GLN A 462 8.59 -14.95 -7.51
C GLN A 462 10.13 -14.84 -7.45
N LYS A 463 10.75 -14.23 -8.48
CA LYS A 463 12.19 -14.01 -8.56
C LYS A 463 12.73 -13.21 -7.36
N GLN A 464 11.97 -12.23 -6.88
CA GLN A 464 12.34 -11.48 -5.67
C GLN A 464 12.19 -12.31 -4.40
N ILE A 465 11.08 -13.02 -4.26
CA ILE A 465 10.83 -13.90 -3.10
C ILE A 465 11.99 -14.91 -2.96
N ASP A 466 12.38 -15.55 -4.06
CA ASP A 466 13.48 -16.53 -4.07
C ASP A 466 14.82 -15.90 -3.66
N ARG A 467 15.10 -14.68 -4.11
CA ARG A 467 16.33 -13.95 -3.76
C ARG A 467 16.36 -13.59 -2.28
N LEU A 468 15.26 -13.05 -1.76
CA LEU A 468 15.14 -12.68 -0.36
C LEU A 468 15.17 -13.91 0.56
N SER A 469 14.53 -15.01 0.15
CA SER A 469 14.57 -16.29 0.86
C SER A 469 15.99 -16.85 0.96
N ARG A 470 16.77 -16.82 -0.12
CA ARG A 470 18.18 -17.23 -0.12
C ARG A 470 19.04 -16.32 0.76
N SER A 471 18.85 -15.00 0.68
CA SER A 471 19.63 -14.04 1.45
C SER A 471 19.40 -14.14 2.96
N THR A 472 18.17 -14.42 3.38
CA THR A 472 17.80 -14.55 4.80
C THR A 472 17.97 -15.97 5.33
N ASN A 473 18.25 -16.95 4.45
CA ASN A 473 18.23 -18.37 4.76
C ASN A 473 16.90 -18.80 5.42
N LYS A 474 15.77 -18.28 4.90
CA LYS A 474 14.41 -18.55 5.38
C LYS A 474 13.53 -19.01 4.23
N SER A 475 12.96 -20.19 4.36
CA SER A 475 12.02 -20.74 3.38
C SER A 475 10.64 -20.05 3.39
N THR A 476 10.27 -19.36 4.48
CA THR A 476 8.93 -18.79 4.68
C THR A 476 8.98 -17.27 4.89
N ILE A 477 9.59 -16.53 3.96
CA ILE A 477 9.59 -15.05 4.00
C ILE A 477 8.32 -14.44 3.39
N PHE A 478 7.62 -15.22 2.57
CA PHE A 478 6.39 -14.86 1.89
C PHE A 478 5.38 -16.02 1.93
N SER A 479 4.14 -15.71 2.29
CA SER A 479 3.00 -16.63 2.22
C SER A 479 1.69 -15.84 2.28
N ALA A 480 0.59 -16.42 1.81
CA ALA A 480 -0.73 -15.80 1.92
C ALA A 480 -1.08 -15.36 3.35
N SER A 481 -0.74 -16.16 4.37
CA SER A 481 -0.99 -15.80 5.78
C SER A 481 -0.16 -14.61 6.27
N LEU A 482 1.08 -14.47 5.79
CA LEU A 482 1.95 -13.33 6.14
C LEU A 482 1.49 -12.05 5.43
N VAL A 483 1.01 -12.18 4.19
CA VAL A 483 0.38 -11.07 3.45
C VAL A 483 -0.93 -10.65 4.13
N GLU A 484 -1.80 -11.60 4.50
CA GLU A 484 -3.04 -11.33 5.25
C GLU A 484 -2.76 -10.57 6.55
N GLN A 485 -1.78 -11.02 7.33
CA GLN A 485 -1.36 -10.32 8.55
C GLN A 485 -0.88 -8.90 8.26
N SER A 486 -0.07 -8.71 7.21
CA SER A 486 0.48 -7.40 6.85
C SER A 486 -0.61 -6.45 6.36
N LEU A 487 -1.56 -6.93 5.56
CA LEU A 487 -2.73 -6.16 5.11
C LEU A 487 -3.66 -5.79 6.27
N ARG A 488 -3.79 -6.66 7.28
CA ARG A 488 -4.61 -6.37 8.47
C ARG A 488 -4.09 -5.14 9.23
N TYR A 489 -2.78 -4.91 9.27
CA TYR A 489 -2.21 -3.71 9.88
C TYR A 489 -2.53 -2.42 9.12
N LEU A 490 -2.95 -2.53 7.85
CA LEU A 490 -3.34 -1.39 7.02
C LEU A 490 -4.84 -1.10 7.09
N LEU A 491 -5.65 -1.93 7.75
CA LEU A 491 -7.09 -1.71 7.85
C LEU A 491 -7.44 -0.55 8.79
N ALA A 492 -8.31 0.37 8.34
CA ALA A 492 -8.75 1.52 9.12
C ALA A 492 -10.09 1.30 9.83
N TYR A 493 -11.00 0.54 9.24
CA TYR A 493 -12.37 0.37 9.74
C TYR A 493 -12.58 -0.92 10.55
N SER A 494 -13.22 -0.77 11.72
CA SER A 494 -13.46 -1.87 12.69
C SER A 494 -14.56 -2.85 12.32
N HIS A 495 -14.98 -2.91 11.07
CA HIS A 495 -15.94 -3.89 10.58
C HIS A 495 -15.47 -4.55 9.29
N CYS A 496 -14.33 -4.11 8.74
CA CYS A 496 -13.74 -4.70 7.56
C CYS A 496 -12.74 -5.77 7.98
N HIS A 497 -12.80 -6.90 7.28
CA HIS A 497 -11.90 -8.02 7.47
C HIS A 497 -11.18 -8.30 6.15
N VAL A 498 -9.93 -8.74 6.24
CA VAL A 498 -9.12 -9.18 5.10
C VAL A 498 -8.83 -10.66 5.23
N SER A 499 -9.02 -11.39 4.14
CA SER A 499 -8.57 -12.78 3.98
C SER A 499 -7.74 -12.89 2.71
N VAL A 500 -6.64 -13.65 2.75
CA VAL A 500 -5.76 -13.82 1.59
C VAL A 500 -5.56 -15.31 1.28
N PHE A 501 -5.65 -15.65 0.00
CA PHE A 501 -5.48 -17.02 -0.49
C PHE A 501 -4.89 -17.04 -1.89
N HIS A 502 -4.37 -18.20 -2.30
CA HIS A 502 -3.96 -18.43 -3.69
C HIS A 502 -5.14 -18.98 -4.49
N SER A 503 -5.27 -18.59 -5.76
CA SER A 503 -6.14 -19.19 -6.75
C SER A 503 -5.58 -20.54 -7.23
N PHE A 504 -6.38 -21.37 -7.90
CA PHE A 504 -5.92 -22.61 -8.55
C PHE A 504 -4.85 -22.33 -9.58
N ASP A 505 -5.02 -21.23 -10.31
CA ASP A 505 -4.10 -20.75 -11.32
C ASP A 505 -2.84 -20.07 -10.69
N GLY A 506 -2.71 -20.13 -9.36
CA GLY A 506 -1.55 -19.69 -8.57
C GLY A 506 -1.55 -18.20 -8.23
N GLU A 507 -2.60 -17.47 -8.58
CA GLU A 507 -2.70 -16.02 -8.36
C GLU A 507 -2.98 -15.72 -6.89
N LEU A 508 -2.45 -14.62 -6.35
CA LEU A 508 -2.74 -14.24 -4.97
C LEU A 508 -3.96 -13.31 -4.95
N LEU A 509 -4.96 -13.65 -4.15
CA LEU A 509 -6.21 -12.90 -4.02
C LEU A 509 -6.39 -12.43 -2.58
N ALA A 510 -6.68 -11.15 -2.39
CA ALA A 510 -7.11 -10.57 -1.12
C ALA A 510 -8.60 -10.23 -1.18
N VAL A 511 -9.35 -10.61 -0.16
CA VAL A 511 -10.79 -10.37 -0.08
C VAL A 511 -11.08 -9.51 1.13
N ILE A 512 -11.60 -8.31 0.87
CA ILE A 512 -12.07 -7.39 1.89
C ILE A 512 -13.57 -7.57 2.05
N HIS A 513 -14.03 -7.91 3.25
CA HIS A 513 -15.43 -8.25 3.47
C HIS A 513 -15.97 -7.68 4.78
N SER A 514 -17.29 -7.51 4.83
CA SER A 514 -18.03 -7.01 5.99
C SER A 514 -19.45 -7.54 6.00
N GLN A 515 -20.08 -7.53 7.18
CA GLN A 515 -21.50 -7.81 7.32
C GLN A 515 -22.38 -6.67 6.80
N MET A 516 -22.27 -5.43 7.29
CA MET A 516 -23.27 -4.39 6.94
C MET A 516 -22.70 -3.16 6.23
N HIS A 517 -21.38 -2.96 6.24
CA HIS A 517 -20.75 -1.71 5.82
C HIS A 517 -20.00 -1.82 4.48
N CYS A 518 -20.74 -2.15 3.43
CA CYS A 518 -20.16 -2.45 2.11
C CYS A 518 -19.40 -1.30 1.47
N ALA A 519 -19.96 -0.09 1.51
CA ALA A 519 -19.29 1.09 0.95
C ALA A 519 -17.94 1.37 1.63
N SER A 520 -17.86 1.21 2.95
CA SER A 520 -16.65 1.45 3.72
C SER A 520 -15.57 0.40 3.43
N CYS A 521 -15.94 -0.87 3.31
CA CYS A 521 -14.95 -1.92 2.99
C CYS A 521 -14.54 -1.94 1.52
N SER A 522 -15.41 -1.48 0.62
CA SER A 522 -15.01 -1.19 -0.76
C SER A 522 -14.00 -0.04 -0.79
N ALA A 523 -14.20 1.02 0.00
CA ALA A 523 -13.21 2.10 0.16
C ALA A 523 -11.87 1.59 0.69
N GLU A 524 -11.94 0.70 1.66
CA GLU A 524 -10.77 0.08 2.28
C GLU A 524 -9.96 -0.72 1.24
N ALA A 525 -10.64 -1.46 0.37
CA ALA A 525 -10.01 -2.17 -0.73
C ALA A 525 -9.33 -1.22 -1.72
N GLU A 526 -10.01 -0.14 -2.14
CA GLU A 526 -9.43 0.87 -3.02
C GLU A 526 -8.22 1.58 -2.40
N LYS A 527 -8.26 1.85 -1.10
CA LYS A 527 -7.11 2.37 -0.36
C LYS A 527 -5.93 1.42 -0.44
N LEU A 528 -6.13 0.12 -0.18
CA LEU A 528 -5.06 -0.87 -0.24
C LEU A 528 -4.45 -0.92 -1.65
N VAL A 529 -5.28 -0.95 -2.69
CA VAL A 529 -4.78 -0.91 -4.09
C VAL A 529 -3.98 0.38 -4.35
N MET A 530 -4.47 1.52 -3.90
CA MET A 530 -3.75 2.80 -4.04
C MET A 530 -2.38 2.73 -3.37
N LEU A 531 -2.26 2.16 -2.16
CA LEU A 531 -0.98 2.01 -1.47
C LEU A 531 0.03 1.17 -2.25
N PHE A 532 -0.41 0.09 -2.92
CA PHE A 532 0.46 -0.69 -3.80
C PHE A 532 0.86 0.09 -5.05
N ASP A 533 -0.09 0.79 -5.67
CA ASP A 533 0.13 1.53 -6.90
C ASP A 533 1.09 2.70 -6.73
N THR A 534 0.92 3.48 -5.66
CA THR A 534 1.83 4.59 -5.31
C THR A 534 3.14 4.09 -4.67
N ARG A 535 3.29 2.76 -4.53
CA ARG A 535 4.42 2.13 -3.85
C ARG A 535 4.62 2.73 -2.45
N SER A 536 3.56 2.98 -1.69
CA SER A 536 3.65 3.66 -0.39
C SER A 536 4.77 3.11 0.49
N PRO A 537 5.48 3.93 1.27
CA PRO A 537 6.47 3.47 2.26
C PRO A 537 5.93 2.41 3.24
N GLN A 538 4.62 2.42 3.51
CA GLN A 538 3.96 1.37 4.31
C GLN A 538 3.97 -0.01 3.62
N VAL A 539 4.05 -0.03 2.30
CA VAL A 539 4.19 -1.22 1.45
C VAL A 539 5.67 -1.54 1.21
N THR A 540 6.48 -0.58 0.76
CA THR A 540 7.85 -0.86 0.30
C THR A 540 8.83 -1.22 1.42
N LEU A 541 8.57 -0.77 2.64
CA LEU A 541 9.38 -1.14 3.81
C LEU A 541 8.95 -2.47 4.43
N ASN A 542 7.83 -3.05 4.00
CA ASN A 542 7.39 -4.37 4.44
C ASN A 542 7.67 -5.40 3.34
N VAL A 543 8.50 -6.40 3.62
CA VAL A 543 8.93 -7.39 2.61
C VAL A 543 7.77 -8.19 2.03
N GLN A 544 6.77 -8.53 2.84
CA GLN A 544 5.60 -9.29 2.36
C GLN A 544 4.80 -8.48 1.33
N LEU A 545 4.76 -7.16 1.49
CA LEU A 545 3.98 -6.26 0.63
C LEU A 545 4.82 -5.73 -0.54
N ASP A 546 6.11 -5.44 -0.37
CA ASP A 546 7.01 -4.88 -1.39
C ASP A 546 7.15 -5.78 -2.63
N VAL A 547 7.11 -7.10 -2.44
CA VAL A 547 7.18 -8.07 -3.56
C VAL A 547 5.92 -8.12 -4.41
N ILE A 548 4.81 -7.53 -3.94
CA ILE A 548 3.57 -7.34 -4.68
C ILE A 548 3.72 -6.03 -5.47
N LEU A 549 3.70 -6.14 -6.79
CA LEU A 549 4.03 -5.03 -7.68
C LEU A 549 2.81 -4.40 -8.35
N LEU A 550 1.73 -5.17 -8.47
CA LEU A 550 0.44 -4.69 -8.97
C LEU A 550 -0.67 -5.19 -8.05
N ALA A 551 -1.67 -4.35 -7.86
CA ALA A 551 -2.91 -4.70 -7.19
C ALA A 551 -4.08 -4.14 -7.99
N GLU A 552 -5.19 -4.87 -8.09
CA GLU A 552 -6.36 -4.41 -8.84
C GLU A 552 -7.63 -4.92 -8.18
N VAL A 553 -8.64 -4.05 -8.02
CA VAL A 553 -9.99 -4.49 -7.65
C VAL A 553 -10.61 -5.16 -8.87
N VAL A 554 -10.86 -6.45 -8.75
CA VAL A 554 -11.36 -7.26 -9.87
C VAL A 554 -12.83 -7.60 -9.76
N GLN A 555 -13.39 -7.53 -8.55
CA GLN A 555 -14.81 -7.73 -8.33
C GLN A 555 -15.31 -7.07 -7.05
N PHE A 556 -16.51 -6.51 -7.11
CA PHE A 556 -17.32 -6.15 -5.94
C PHE A 556 -18.61 -6.96 -5.97
N VAL A 557 -19.01 -7.51 -4.83
CA VAL A 557 -20.27 -8.24 -4.68
C VAL A 557 -21.00 -7.76 -3.44
N GLN A 558 -22.28 -7.45 -3.61
CA GLN A 558 -23.21 -7.19 -2.51
C GLN A 558 -24.35 -8.21 -2.57
N LEU A 559 -24.40 -9.07 -1.56
CA LEU A 559 -25.47 -10.02 -1.27
C LEU A 559 -26.59 -9.26 -0.57
N HIS A 560 -27.78 -9.23 -1.17
CA HIS A 560 -28.96 -8.73 -0.47
C HIS A 560 -29.43 -9.78 0.54
N PRO A 561 -29.67 -9.44 1.81
CA PRO A 561 -30.38 -10.33 2.70
C PRO A 561 -31.83 -10.46 2.18
N SER A 562 -32.18 -11.61 1.63
CA SER A 562 -33.58 -11.98 1.49
C SER A 562 -34.19 -11.97 2.88
N HIS A 563 -35.16 -11.07 3.10
CA HIS A 563 -35.88 -10.90 4.36
C HIS A 563 -36.20 -12.26 5.01
N THR A 564 -35.80 -12.38 6.26
CA THR A 564 -36.14 -13.46 7.20
C THR A 564 -37.59 -13.91 7.05
N HIS A 565 -37.77 -15.20 6.75
CA HIS A 565 -39.04 -15.90 6.86
C HIS A 565 -39.60 -15.76 8.28
N THR A 566 -40.64 -14.95 8.45
CA THR A 566 -41.59 -15.17 9.54
C THR A 566 -42.41 -16.41 9.20
N LEU A 567 -42.22 -17.48 9.98
CA LEU A 567 -43.15 -18.60 10.04
C LEU A 567 -44.55 -18.05 10.38
N SER A 568 -45.46 -18.11 9.41
CA SER A 568 -46.90 -18.15 9.66
C SER A 568 -47.52 -19.14 8.69
N SER A 569 -48.37 -19.99 9.23
CA SER A 569 -48.94 -21.17 8.59
C SER A 569 -49.97 -20.81 7.51
N GLY A 570 -50.00 -21.64 6.47
CA GLY A 570 -51.21 -21.89 5.68
C GLY A 570 -51.17 -21.45 4.22
N GLY A 571 -51.23 -22.44 3.31
CA GLY A 571 -51.92 -22.28 2.03
C GLY A 571 -51.07 -22.28 0.76
N ARG A 572 -50.93 -23.47 0.15
CA ARG A 572 -50.89 -23.79 -1.29
C ARG A 572 -50.24 -22.77 -2.27
N GLY A 573 -49.08 -23.19 -2.80
CA GLY A 573 -48.84 -23.36 -4.23
C GLY A 573 -48.62 -22.11 -5.09
N GLY A 574 -47.37 -21.89 -5.53
CA GLY A 574 -47.07 -20.97 -6.62
C GLY A 574 -45.57 -20.78 -6.83
N VAL A 575 -45.07 -21.35 -7.92
CA VAL A 575 -43.69 -21.31 -8.44
C VAL A 575 -43.18 -19.87 -8.57
N PHE A 576 -42.01 -19.54 -8.01
CA PHE A 576 -41.24 -18.37 -8.41
C PHE A 576 -39.75 -18.68 -8.53
N ALA A 577 -39.22 -18.35 -9.70
CA ALA A 577 -37.85 -18.55 -10.14
C ALA A 577 -36.87 -17.59 -9.46
N ASN A 578 -35.67 -18.08 -9.20
CA ASN A 578 -34.54 -17.31 -8.69
C ASN A 578 -34.15 -16.19 -9.66
N HIS A 579 -34.19 -14.93 -9.19
CA HIS A 579 -33.55 -13.80 -9.84
C HIS A 579 -32.35 -13.35 -9.01
N VAL A 580 -31.15 -13.78 -9.42
CA VAL A 580 -29.89 -13.15 -9.01
C VAL A 580 -29.69 -11.96 -9.95
N GLN A 581 -29.94 -10.74 -9.48
CA GLN A 581 -29.57 -9.54 -10.24
C GLN A 581 -28.06 -9.33 -10.11
N SER A 582 -27.32 -9.69 -11.17
CA SER A 582 -25.97 -9.15 -11.40
C SER A 582 -26.12 -7.67 -11.76
N ILE A 583 -25.86 -6.78 -10.80
CA ILE A 583 -25.73 -5.36 -11.07
C ILE A 583 -24.25 -5.13 -11.47
N TYR A 584 -24.00 -5.10 -12.77
CA TYR A 584 -22.81 -4.44 -13.31
C TYR A 584 -23.01 -2.93 -13.18
N ILE A 585 -22.22 -2.27 -12.33
CA ILE A 585 -22.04 -0.81 -12.41
C ILE A 585 -20.58 -0.56 -12.78
N ILE A 586 -20.38 -0.35 -14.07
CA ILE A 586 -19.24 0.36 -14.63
C ILE A 586 -19.61 1.86 -14.54
N PRO A 587 -18.76 2.77 -14.05
CA PRO A 587 -19.04 4.19 -14.16
C PRO A 587 -18.77 4.62 -15.61
N PHE A 588 -19.80 4.57 -16.46
CA PHE A 588 -19.80 5.19 -17.78
C PHE A 588 -20.28 6.64 -17.62
N PHE A 589 -19.36 7.60 -17.57
CA PHE A 589 -19.68 9.02 -17.70
C PHE A 589 -19.14 9.56 -19.02
N LEU A 590 -20.04 10.22 -19.76
CA LEU A 590 -19.85 11.16 -20.87
C LEU A 590 -19.80 10.58 -22.30
N SER A 591 -20.97 10.52 -22.94
CA SER A 591 -21.17 11.24 -24.22
C SER A 591 -22.66 11.32 -24.57
N LEU A 592 -23.32 12.45 -24.30
CA LEU A 592 -24.54 12.88 -25.00
C LEU A 592 -24.87 14.32 -24.65
N LEU A 593 -24.30 15.26 -25.40
CA LEU A 593 -24.84 16.61 -25.60
C LEU A 593 -24.27 17.17 -26.91
N ARG A 594 -24.83 16.72 -28.04
CA ARG A 594 -24.89 17.49 -29.30
C ARG A 594 -26.18 17.15 -30.02
N PHE A 595 -27.23 17.89 -29.71
CA PHE A 595 -28.26 18.25 -30.67
C PHE A 595 -28.63 19.71 -30.42
N ILE A 596 -28.60 20.48 -31.51
CA ILE A 596 -28.64 21.95 -31.67
C ILE A 596 -27.26 22.61 -31.56
#